data_AF-A0A2T9KDX5-F1
#
_entry.id   AF-A0A2T9KDX5-F1
#
_cell.length_a   1.000
_cell.length_b   1.000
_cell.length_c   1.000
_cell.angle_alpha   90.00
_cell.angle_beta   90.00
_cell.angle_gamma   90.00
#
_symmetry.space_group_name_H-M   'P 1'
#
loop_
_entity.id
_entity.type
_entity.pdbx_description
1 polymer ?
#
loop_
_entity_poly.entity_id
_entity_poly.type
_entity_poly.pdbx_seq_one_letter_code
_entity_poly.pdbx_strand_id
1 'polypeptide(L)'
;MRGFRAINLTVGWSCDEVFSFAHGAVEDALVQDCIFAEALRIAGGTSHPDWTHPKGAHSMGMLIGRRNLGVRIVSNLFAFNFFRNPAVHVASQACVVGNIIYSPFENAAHVYVDKGQGPREAVFSGNWLVDGPKLHGNRVSAAVAKPQPMTSGTVEIYDNGRVMLDQALPASVRATITHCGARPTLADGFSERIRRAVLDRTGGWRDGPDLPWPPPGPSEPDWRAAPGTTGALLRYAARHNALLGGRTP
;
A
#
# COMPACT_ATOMS: atom_id res chain seq x y z
N MET A 1 -19.43 3.55 -11.78
CA MET A 1 -19.42 2.20 -12.39
C MET A 1 -19.75 1.17 -11.31
N ARG A 2 -20.57 0.16 -11.64
CA ARG A 2 -20.86 -0.96 -10.72
C ARG A 2 -20.22 -2.25 -11.20
N GLY A 3 -19.76 -3.10 -10.27
CA GLY A 3 -19.28 -4.44 -10.60
C GLY A 3 -17.89 -4.49 -11.25
N PHE A 4 -17.02 -3.49 -11.01
CA PHE A 4 -15.66 -3.47 -11.57
C PHE A 4 -14.80 -4.60 -10.99
N ARG A 5 -14.01 -5.27 -11.84
CA ARG A 5 -13.08 -6.34 -11.43
C ARG A 5 -11.71 -6.12 -12.07
N ALA A 6 -10.66 -6.07 -11.26
CA ALA A 6 -9.27 -6.13 -11.69
C ALA A 6 -8.63 -7.36 -11.04
N ILE A 7 -8.23 -8.34 -11.84
CA ILE A 7 -7.73 -9.63 -11.34
C ILE A 7 -6.47 -10.00 -12.11
N ASN A 8 -5.42 -10.46 -11.41
CA ASN A 8 -4.16 -10.89 -12.01
C ASN A 8 -3.54 -9.83 -12.93
N LEU A 9 -3.51 -8.57 -12.49
CA LEU A 9 -2.83 -7.48 -13.19
C LEU A 9 -1.47 -7.21 -12.56
N THR A 10 -0.49 -6.82 -13.38
CA THR A 10 0.73 -6.18 -12.90
C THR A 10 0.75 -4.76 -13.43
N VAL A 11 0.93 -3.79 -12.54
CA VAL A 11 0.92 -2.37 -12.89
C VAL A 11 2.08 -1.68 -12.16
N GLY A 12 2.76 -0.77 -12.84
CA GLY A 12 3.89 -0.01 -12.28
C GLY A 12 4.27 1.19 -13.13
N TRP A 13 5.27 1.93 -12.66
CA TRP A 13 5.81 3.12 -13.34
C TRP A 13 4.76 4.19 -13.70
N SER A 14 3.78 4.38 -12.83
CA SER A 14 2.81 5.48 -12.94
C SER A 14 3.37 6.81 -12.45
N CYS A 15 2.86 7.92 -13.01
CA CYS A 15 3.24 9.27 -12.60
C CYS A 15 2.51 9.79 -11.35
N ASP A 16 1.33 9.25 -11.03
CA ASP A 16 0.59 9.50 -9.77
C ASP A 16 0.47 8.16 -9.02
N GLU A 17 -0.73 7.70 -8.66
CA GLU A 17 -0.90 6.35 -8.15
C GLU A 17 -0.73 5.27 -9.22
N VAL A 18 -0.17 4.12 -8.84
CA VAL A 18 -0.13 2.92 -9.70
C VAL A 18 -1.55 2.52 -10.08
N PHE A 19 -2.48 2.64 -9.15
CA PHE A 19 -3.87 2.35 -9.39
C PHE A 19 -4.79 3.19 -8.52
N SER A 20 -5.85 3.77 -9.09
CA SER A 20 -6.78 4.60 -8.31
C SER A 20 -8.24 4.36 -8.70
N PHE A 21 -9.10 4.40 -7.69
CA PHE A 21 -10.51 4.72 -7.90
C PHE A 21 -10.71 6.21 -7.66
N ALA A 22 -11.10 6.94 -8.71
CA ALA A 22 -11.46 8.34 -8.58
C ALA A 22 -12.66 8.53 -7.62
N HIS A 23 -12.91 9.77 -7.22
CA HIS A 23 -13.95 10.08 -6.23
C HIS A 23 -15.36 9.68 -6.73
N GLY A 24 -16.06 8.84 -5.98
CA GLY A 24 -17.40 8.33 -6.33
C GLY A 24 -17.43 7.51 -7.61
N ALA A 25 -16.29 7.01 -8.07
CA ALA A 25 -16.18 6.36 -9.37
C ALA A 25 -16.80 4.96 -9.37
N VAL A 26 -16.75 4.24 -8.24
CA VAL A 26 -17.16 2.83 -8.16
C VAL A 26 -18.05 2.49 -6.98
N GLU A 27 -18.92 1.52 -7.24
CA GLU A 27 -19.69 0.79 -6.24
C GLU A 27 -19.56 -0.71 -6.55
N ASP A 28 -19.25 -1.54 -5.54
CA ASP A 28 -18.89 -2.95 -5.72
C ASP A 28 -17.72 -3.17 -6.69
N ALA A 29 -16.51 -2.95 -6.19
CA ALA A 29 -15.27 -3.21 -6.92
C ALA A 29 -14.46 -4.32 -6.24
N LEU A 30 -13.82 -5.19 -7.03
CA LEU A 30 -12.83 -6.16 -6.56
C LEU A 30 -11.51 -5.94 -7.27
N VAL A 31 -10.45 -5.82 -6.50
CA VAL A 31 -9.06 -5.84 -6.97
C VAL A 31 -8.36 -6.99 -6.26
N GLN A 32 -7.99 -8.01 -7.03
CA GLN A 32 -7.52 -9.27 -6.46
C GLN A 32 -6.31 -9.85 -7.19
N ASP A 33 -5.38 -10.41 -6.41
CA ASP A 33 -4.20 -11.11 -6.93
C ASP A 33 -3.42 -10.28 -7.94
N CYS A 34 -3.31 -8.97 -7.72
CA CYS A 34 -2.56 -8.04 -8.57
C CYS A 34 -1.20 -7.66 -7.94
N ILE A 35 -0.28 -7.17 -8.77
CA ILE A 35 0.96 -6.51 -8.37
C ILE A 35 0.86 -5.01 -8.68
N PHE A 36 1.13 -4.17 -7.67
CA PHE A 36 1.23 -2.72 -7.80
C PHE A 36 2.60 -2.26 -7.30
N ALA A 37 3.50 -1.90 -8.20
CA ALA A 37 4.90 -1.69 -7.84
C ALA A 37 5.57 -0.53 -8.56
N GLU A 38 6.59 0.05 -7.90
CA GLU A 38 7.50 1.03 -8.49
C GLU A 38 6.78 2.24 -9.14
N ALA A 39 5.86 2.88 -8.42
CA ALA A 39 5.37 4.20 -8.81
C ALA A 39 6.54 5.19 -8.95
N LEU A 40 6.55 5.99 -10.02
CA LEU A 40 7.64 6.89 -10.36
C LEU A 40 7.67 8.09 -9.42
N ARG A 41 8.72 8.20 -8.59
CA ARG A 41 8.91 9.34 -7.68
C ARG A 41 9.14 10.64 -8.41
N ILE A 42 9.96 10.61 -9.47
CA ILE A 42 10.22 11.73 -10.35
C ILE A 42 9.70 11.33 -11.74
N ALA A 43 8.37 11.39 -11.88
CA ALA A 43 7.63 11.27 -13.13
C ALA A 43 8.06 12.29 -14.22
N GLY A 44 9.20 12.06 -14.88
CA GLY A 44 9.82 12.99 -15.85
C GLY A 44 11.36 13.02 -15.93
N GLY A 45 12.09 12.27 -15.09
CA GLY A 45 13.55 12.10 -15.24
C GLY A 45 14.42 13.21 -14.66
N THR A 46 15.72 12.93 -14.56
CA THR A 46 16.72 13.66 -13.74
C THR A 46 17.28 14.95 -14.36
N SER A 47 16.59 15.58 -15.31
CA SER A 47 17.19 16.66 -16.13
C SER A 47 16.39 17.96 -16.25
N HIS A 48 15.37 18.25 -15.43
CA HIS A 48 14.67 19.54 -15.54
C HIS A 48 14.18 20.15 -14.22
N PRO A 49 14.44 21.44 -13.94
CA PRO A 49 14.00 22.14 -12.72
C PRO A 49 12.48 22.37 -12.58
N ASP A 50 11.65 21.88 -13.52
CA ASP A 50 10.20 22.19 -13.56
C ASP A 50 9.28 20.96 -13.48
N TRP A 51 9.81 19.74 -13.32
CA TRP A 51 9.03 18.52 -13.57
C TRP A 51 9.08 17.60 -12.36
N THR A 52 7.90 17.17 -11.88
CA THR A 52 7.43 15.78 -11.87
C THR A 52 6.29 15.67 -10.86
N HIS A 53 5.06 15.53 -11.39
CA HIS A 53 3.78 15.62 -10.68
C HIS A 53 3.52 16.97 -9.93
N PRO A 54 2.33 17.61 -10.03
CA PRO A 54 2.09 18.94 -9.44
C PRO A 54 2.27 19.02 -7.92
N LYS A 55 2.31 17.86 -7.25
CA LYS A 55 2.51 17.74 -5.80
C LYS A 55 3.98 17.48 -5.42
N GLY A 56 4.90 17.59 -6.37
CA GLY A 56 6.31 17.21 -6.22
C GLY A 56 6.50 15.69 -6.20
N ALA A 57 7.59 15.23 -5.57
CA ALA A 57 7.97 13.83 -5.49
C ALA A 57 6.76 12.93 -5.09
N HIS A 58 6.38 12.00 -5.96
CA HIS A 58 5.12 11.27 -5.84
C HIS A 58 5.33 9.80 -6.16
N SER A 59 5.13 8.85 -5.24
CA SER A 59 5.26 7.42 -5.56
C SER A 59 4.24 6.66 -4.75
N MET A 60 3.06 6.50 -5.33
CA MET A 60 1.87 6.08 -4.60
C MET A 60 1.37 4.74 -5.13
N GLY A 61 1.12 3.76 -4.26
CA GLY A 61 0.61 2.45 -4.68
C GLY A 61 -0.83 2.54 -5.19
N MET A 62 -1.78 2.72 -4.28
CA MET A 62 -3.19 2.76 -4.60
C MET A 62 -4.00 3.73 -3.73
N LEU A 63 -4.83 4.56 -4.38
CA LEU A 63 -5.80 5.41 -3.71
C LEU A 63 -7.24 4.97 -4.01
N ILE A 64 -7.97 4.65 -2.95
CA ILE A 64 -9.43 4.54 -2.99
C ILE A 64 -9.97 5.93 -2.63
N GLY A 65 -10.31 6.69 -3.66
CA GLY A 65 -10.83 8.05 -3.53
C GLY A 65 -12.11 8.11 -2.71
N ARG A 66 -12.57 9.33 -2.41
CA ARG A 66 -13.75 9.62 -1.59
C ARG A 66 -15.02 8.94 -2.12
N ARG A 67 -15.92 8.54 -1.23
CA ARG A 67 -17.29 8.06 -1.55
C ARG A 67 -17.38 6.85 -2.48
N ASN A 68 -16.34 6.02 -2.53
CA ASN A 68 -16.42 4.72 -3.21
C ASN A 68 -16.98 3.67 -2.26
N LEU A 69 -17.90 2.81 -2.71
CA LEU A 69 -18.62 1.88 -1.82
C LEU A 69 -18.37 0.42 -2.21
N GLY A 70 -18.32 -0.47 -1.23
CA GLY A 70 -18.13 -1.91 -1.47
C GLY A 70 -16.83 -2.24 -2.21
N VAL A 71 -15.74 -1.52 -1.93
CA VAL A 71 -14.43 -1.78 -2.55
C VAL A 71 -13.69 -2.88 -1.80
N ARG A 72 -13.25 -3.92 -2.51
CA ARG A 72 -12.54 -5.07 -1.95
C ARG A 72 -11.15 -5.18 -2.56
N ILE A 73 -10.11 -5.06 -1.73
CA ILE A 73 -8.70 -5.15 -2.12
C ILE A 73 -8.13 -6.39 -1.46
N VAL A 74 -7.98 -7.48 -2.22
CA VAL A 74 -7.75 -8.83 -1.68
C VAL A 74 -6.49 -9.46 -2.24
N SER A 75 -5.61 -9.98 -1.38
CA SER A 75 -4.47 -10.82 -1.79
C SER A 75 -3.53 -10.20 -2.84
N ASN A 76 -3.40 -8.87 -2.86
CA ASN A 76 -2.51 -8.18 -3.77
C ASN A 76 -1.10 -8.04 -3.17
N LEU A 77 -0.12 -7.81 -4.03
CA LEU A 77 1.24 -7.42 -3.67
C LEU A 77 1.46 -5.95 -4.01
N PHE A 78 1.76 -5.15 -2.98
CA PHE A 78 2.28 -3.79 -3.13
C PHE A 78 3.78 -3.82 -2.86
N ALA A 79 4.60 -3.38 -3.80
CA ALA A 79 6.05 -3.47 -3.65
C ALA A 79 6.75 -2.18 -4.07
N PHE A 80 7.69 -1.70 -3.26
CA PHE A 80 8.56 -0.57 -3.62
C PHE A 80 7.82 0.71 -4.05
N ASN A 81 6.71 1.03 -3.38
CA ASN A 81 6.10 2.35 -3.50
C ASN A 81 6.48 3.19 -2.28
N PHE A 82 6.39 4.51 -2.40
CA PHE A 82 6.63 5.38 -1.25
C PHE A 82 5.50 5.27 -0.23
N PHE A 83 4.25 5.38 -0.71
CA PHE A 83 3.05 5.58 0.12
C PHE A 83 1.82 4.88 -0.46
N ARG A 84 0.72 4.89 0.32
CA ARG A 84 -0.62 4.45 -0.09
C ARG A 84 -0.60 3.00 -0.57
N ASN A 85 -0.31 2.02 0.29
CA ASN A 85 -0.27 0.61 -0.11
C ASN A 85 -1.32 -0.28 0.61
N PRO A 86 -2.63 -0.03 0.49
CA PRO A 86 -3.34 1.06 -0.18
C PRO A 86 -3.71 2.22 0.78
N ALA A 87 -4.40 3.23 0.27
CA ALA A 87 -5.04 4.28 1.06
C ALA A 87 -6.56 4.33 0.84
N VAL A 88 -7.33 4.44 1.94
CA VAL A 88 -8.80 4.62 1.91
C VAL A 88 -9.16 6.06 2.29
N HIS A 89 -9.89 6.75 1.43
CA HIS A 89 -10.31 8.13 1.67
C HIS A 89 -11.70 8.25 2.34
N VAL A 90 -11.98 9.43 2.87
CA VAL A 90 -13.24 9.77 3.56
C VAL A 90 -14.53 9.38 2.83
N ALA A 91 -15.56 9.04 3.60
CA ALA A 91 -16.88 8.58 3.14
C ALA A 91 -16.89 7.33 2.25
N SER A 92 -15.75 6.64 2.08
CA SER A 92 -15.68 5.38 1.34
C SER A 92 -15.92 4.17 2.24
N GLN A 93 -16.35 3.05 1.64
CA GLN A 93 -16.46 1.74 2.26
C GLN A 93 -15.51 0.78 1.55
N ALA A 94 -14.51 0.28 2.27
CA ALA A 94 -13.53 -0.65 1.71
C ALA A 94 -13.12 -1.75 2.70
N CYS A 95 -12.80 -2.93 2.17
CA CYS A 95 -12.03 -3.94 2.89
C CYS A 95 -10.71 -4.23 2.17
N VAL A 96 -9.65 -4.30 2.95
CA VAL A 96 -8.26 -4.52 2.51
C VAL A 96 -7.78 -5.76 3.23
N VAL A 97 -7.78 -6.91 2.55
CA VAL A 97 -7.62 -8.21 3.20
C VAL A 97 -6.53 -9.06 2.56
N GLY A 98 -5.66 -9.64 3.39
CA GLY A 98 -4.68 -10.64 2.93
C GLY A 98 -3.59 -10.11 1.98
N ASN A 99 -3.42 -8.80 1.86
CA ASN A 99 -2.43 -8.19 0.98
C ASN A 99 -1.02 -8.25 1.60
N ILE A 100 -0.01 -8.26 0.73
CA ILE A 100 1.40 -8.16 1.11
C ILE A 100 1.91 -6.78 0.74
N ILE A 101 2.54 -6.09 1.69
CA ILE A 101 3.16 -4.78 1.48
C ILE A 101 4.66 -4.96 1.69
N TYR A 102 5.42 -4.89 0.61
CA TYR A 102 6.85 -5.12 0.62
C TYR A 102 7.64 -3.82 0.47
N SER A 103 8.51 -3.57 1.45
CA SER A 103 9.48 -2.47 1.44
C SER A 103 8.87 -1.11 1.07
N PRO A 104 7.78 -0.65 1.74
CA PRO A 104 7.30 0.71 1.55
C PRO A 104 8.38 1.68 2.02
N PHE A 105 8.49 2.83 1.36
CA PHE A 105 9.47 3.82 1.79
C PHE A 105 9.08 4.52 3.08
N GLU A 106 7.81 4.87 3.24
CA GLU A 106 7.32 5.49 4.48
C GLU A 106 6.16 4.68 5.06
N ASN A 107 4.92 5.03 4.75
CA ASN A 107 3.78 4.35 5.35
C ASN A 107 3.27 3.22 4.47
N ALA A 108 3.10 2.06 5.10
CA ALA A 108 2.55 0.87 4.48
C ALA A 108 1.09 1.08 4.02
N ALA A 109 0.16 1.47 4.90
CA ALA A 109 -1.25 1.69 4.52
C ALA A 109 -1.82 2.92 5.21
N HIS A 110 -2.89 3.50 4.62
CA HIS A 110 -3.48 4.74 5.12
C HIS A 110 -5.00 4.71 5.20
N VAL A 111 -5.52 5.42 6.20
CA VAL A 111 -6.90 5.89 6.24
C VAL A 111 -6.86 7.40 6.34
N TYR A 112 -7.43 8.10 5.37
CA TYR A 112 -7.51 9.55 5.41
C TYR A 112 -8.70 10.01 6.25
N VAL A 113 -8.46 11.06 7.02
CA VAL A 113 -9.48 11.86 7.71
C VAL A 113 -9.39 13.28 7.16
N ASP A 114 -10.53 13.86 6.80
CA ASP A 114 -10.62 15.23 6.28
C ASP A 114 -11.74 15.97 7.00
N LYS A 115 -11.43 17.15 7.55
CA LYS A 115 -12.36 17.98 8.35
C LYS A 115 -13.13 17.17 9.42
N GLY A 116 -12.43 16.24 10.09
CA GLY A 116 -13.01 15.38 11.13
C GLY A 116 -13.85 14.20 10.61
N GLN A 117 -13.95 14.00 9.30
CA GLN A 117 -14.67 12.88 8.70
C GLN A 117 -13.70 11.79 8.26
N GLY A 118 -13.96 10.54 8.66
CA GLY A 118 -13.24 9.37 8.20
C GLY A 118 -13.92 8.66 7.02
N PRO A 119 -13.43 7.48 6.61
CA PRO A 119 -14.21 6.58 5.78
C PRO A 119 -15.52 6.18 6.47
N ARG A 120 -16.50 5.75 5.68
CA ARG A 120 -17.73 5.13 6.21
C ARG A 120 -17.40 3.79 6.86
N GLU A 121 -16.47 3.05 6.29
CA GLU A 121 -15.95 1.80 6.82
C GLU A 121 -14.63 1.47 6.12
N ALA A 122 -13.61 1.03 6.88
CA ALA A 122 -12.31 0.67 6.32
C ALA A 122 -11.68 -0.48 7.11
N VAL A 123 -11.94 -1.71 6.69
CA VAL A 123 -11.43 -2.92 7.36
C VAL A 123 -10.06 -3.27 6.77
N PHE A 124 -9.01 -3.40 7.60
CA PHE A 124 -7.76 -4.02 7.19
C PHE A 124 -7.49 -5.28 8.02
N SER A 125 -7.67 -6.44 7.41
CA SER A 125 -7.52 -7.72 8.12
C SER A 125 -6.54 -8.64 7.40
N GLY A 126 -5.72 -9.35 8.17
CA GLY A 126 -4.82 -10.37 7.63
C GLY A 126 -3.73 -9.91 6.65
N ASN A 127 -3.48 -8.60 6.51
CA ASN A 127 -2.41 -8.07 5.67
C ASN A 127 -1.04 -8.24 6.35
N TRP A 128 0.00 -8.41 5.55
CA TRP A 128 1.39 -8.53 6.02
C TRP A 128 2.24 -7.35 5.55
N LEU A 129 3.03 -6.80 6.47
CA LEU A 129 4.15 -5.91 6.13
C LEU A 129 5.44 -6.73 6.06
N VAL A 130 6.17 -6.62 4.97
CA VAL A 130 7.38 -7.40 4.72
C VAL A 130 8.53 -6.44 4.42
N ASP A 131 9.61 -6.59 5.17
CA ASP A 131 10.78 -5.73 5.13
C ASP A 131 11.70 -6.02 3.92
N GLY A 132 12.13 -5.00 3.17
CA GLY A 132 13.17 -5.15 2.13
C GLY A 132 14.57 -4.76 2.61
N PRO A 133 15.62 -4.92 1.79
CA PRO A 133 16.99 -4.57 2.17
C PRO A 133 17.24 -3.06 2.18
N LYS A 134 16.50 -2.31 1.34
CA LYS A 134 16.44 -0.85 1.39
C LYS A 134 15.15 -0.49 2.11
N LEU A 135 15.24 -0.19 3.41
CA LEU A 135 14.14 0.31 4.21
C LEU A 135 14.54 1.67 4.78
N HIS A 136 13.73 2.69 4.52
CA HIS A 136 13.82 3.95 5.25
C HIS A 136 12.72 4.00 6.29
N GLY A 137 13.13 4.31 7.53
CA GLY A 137 12.31 4.56 8.71
C GLY A 137 10.85 4.13 8.64
N ASN A 138 10.61 2.81 8.59
CA ASN A 138 9.29 2.23 8.41
C ASN A 138 8.43 2.56 9.63
N ARG A 139 7.79 3.72 9.60
CA ARG A 139 6.70 4.08 10.50
C ARG A 139 5.50 3.35 9.92
N VAL A 140 5.08 2.29 10.60
CA VAL A 140 3.67 1.89 10.52
C VAL A 140 2.88 3.00 11.17
N SER A 141 2.68 4.13 10.48
CA SER A 141 1.76 5.14 10.92
C SER A 141 0.43 4.84 10.28
N ALA A 142 -0.47 4.29 11.10
CA ALA A 142 -1.85 4.71 10.96
C ALA A 142 -1.80 6.23 11.16
N ALA A 143 -1.73 7.01 10.09
CA ALA A 143 -2.03 8.43 10.15
C ALA A 143 -3.55 8.57 10.38
N VAL A 144 -4.05 8.01 11.49
CA VAL A 144 -5.28 8.50 12.11
C VAL A 144 -4.88 9.89 12.58
N ALA A 145 -5.17 10.89 11.75
CA ALA A 145 -4.77 12.27 11.95
C ALA A 145 -5.40 12.79 13.25
N LYS A 146 -4.74 12.54 14.39
CA LYS A 146 -5.30 12.69 15.74
C LYS A 146 -6.57 11.82 15.93
N PRO A 147 -6.96 11.46 17.16
CA PRO A 147 -8.28 10.86 17.41
C PRO A 147 -9.34 11.89 16.98
N GLN A 148 -9.87 11.74 15.77
CA GLN A 148 -11.06 12.46 15.33
C GLN A 148 -12.24 11.51 15.49
N PRO A 149 -13.42 12.00 15.88
CA PRO A 149 -14.61 11.17 15.99
C PRO A 149 -14.95 10.59 14.61
N MET A 150 -14.47 9.37 14.35
CA MET A 150 -14.88 8.62 13.18
C MET A 150 -16.38 8.37 13.32
N THR A 151 -17.18 8.82 12.36
CA THR A 151 -18.63 8.67 12.36
C THR A 151 -19.05 7.24 11.97
N SER A 152 -18.54 6.25 12.70
CA SER A 152 -18.57 4.80 12.46
C SER A 152 -17.49 4.31 11.48
N GLY A 153 -16.64 3.42 11.95
CA GLY A 153 -15.59 2.76 11.17
C GLY A 153 -14.63 2.04 12.11
N THR A 154 -14.46 0.74 11.93
CA THR A 154 -13.39 -0.03 12.59
C THR A 154 -12.17 0.04 11.70
N VAL A 155 -11.07 0.60 12.18
CA VAL A 155 -9.74 0.54 11.53
C VAL A 155 -8.92 -0.43 12.36
N GLU A 156 -8.86 -1.68 11.91
CA GLU A 156 -7.85 -2.65 12.36
C GLU A 156 -6.71 -2.58 11.36
N ILE A 157 -5.46 -2.58 11.81
CA ILE A 157 -4.28 -2.46 10.96
C ILE A 157 -3.28 -3.56 11.36
N TYR A 158 -3.04 -4.50 10.44
CA TYR A 158 -2.08 -5.63 10.53
C TYR A 158 -2.32 -6.65 11.66
N ASP A 159 -3.44 -7.36 11.61
CA ASP A 159 -3.70 -8.49 12.51
C ASP A 159 -2.68 -9.65 12.34
N ASN A 160 -2.18 -9.86 11.12
CA ASN A 160 -1.20 -10.93 10.84
C ASN A 160 0.26 -10.55 11.12
N GLY A 161 0.60 -9.27 11.32
CA GLY A 161 1.92 -8.81 11.75
C GLY A 161 2.90 -8.34 10.65
N ARG A 162 4.17 -8.19 11.06
CA ARG A 162 5.30 -7.72 10.23
C ARG A 162 6.38 -8.81 10.16
N VAL A 163 6.89 -9.09 8.97
CA VAL A 163 8.02 -10.00 8.74
C VAL A 163 9.29 -9.16 8.56
N MET A 164 10.17 -9.22 9.55
CA MET A 164 11.48 -8.57 9.53
C MET A 164 12.39 -9.18 8.45
N LEU A 165 13.46 -8.48 8.07
CA LEU A 165 14.35 -8.92 6.97
C LEU A 165 15.07 -10.25 7.27
N ASP A 166 15.38 -10.48 8.55
CA ASP A 166 16.05 -11.67 9.08
C ASP A 166 15.08 -12.85 9.33
N GLN A 167 13.77 -12.64 9.13
CA GLN A 167 12.75 -13.66 9.34
C GLN A 167 12.36 -14.36 8.04
N ALA A 168 12.16 -15.67 8.13
CA ALA A 168 11.60 -16.45 7.04
C ALA A 168 10.18 -15.99 6.69
N LEU A 169 9.86 -15.96 5.40
CA LEU A 169 8.51 -15.64 4.93
C LEU A 169 7.52 -16.76 5.32
N PRO A 170 6.38 -16.44 5.95
CA PRO A 170 5.31 -17.42 6.18
C PRO A 170 4.82 -18.05 4.87
N ALA A 171 4.38 -19.31 4.93
CA ALA A 171 3.90 -20.03 3.75
C ALA A 171 2.75 -19.30 3.03
N SER A 172 1.83 -18.70 3.79
CA SER A 172 0.73 -17.89 3.26
C SER A 172 1.23 -16.65 2.49
N VAL A 173 2.26 -15.98 3.00
CA VAL A 173 2.89 -14.83 2.31
C VAL A 173 3.54 -15.28 1.00
N ARG A 174 4.32 -16.37 1.03
CA ARG A 174 4.96 -16.93 -0.18
C ARG A 174 3.92 -17.33 -1.24
N ALA A 175 2.82 -17.94 -0.81
CA ALA A 175 1.72 -18.32 -1.70
C ALA A 175 1.10 -17.09 -2.38
N THR A 176 0.74 -16.05 -1.61
CA THR A 176 0.19 -14.80 -2.19
C THR A 176 1.14 -14.18 -3.21
N ILE A 177 2.44 -14.08 -2.90
CA ILE A 177 3.45 -13.52 -3.82
C ILE A 177 3.52 -14.34 -5.12
N THR A 178 3.46 -15.67 -5.02
CA THR A 178 3.56 -16.57 -6.18
C THR A 178 2.36 -16.44 -7.12
N HIS A 179 1.18 -16.14 -6.59
CA HIS A 179 -0.07 -16.09 -7.37
C HIS A 179 -0.46 -14.70 -7.86
N CYS A 180 0.03 -13.63 -7.23
CA CYS A 180 -0.31 -12.26 -7.60
C CYS A 180 0.36 -11.81 -8.89
N GLY A 181 -0.26 -10.93 -9.68
CA GLY A 181 0.26 -10.35 -10.91
C GLY A 181 -0.25 -11.02 -12.18
N ALA A 182 0.22 -10.53 -13.33
CA ALA A 182 -0.05 -11.14 -14.63
C ALA A 182 0.26 -12.65 -14.62
N ARG A 183 -0.63 -13.45 -15.21
CA ARG A 183 -0.44 -14.92 -15.29
C ARG A 183 0.88 -15.23 -16.01
N PRO A 184 1.63 -16.27 -15.63
CA PRO A 184 2.95 -16.57 -16.20
C PRO A 184 3.00 -16.60 -17.73
N THR A 185 1.94 -17.05 -18.40
CA THR A 185 1.84 -17.08 -19.87
C THR A 185 1.70 -15.70 -20.53
N LEU A 186 1.41 -14.67 -19.72
CA LEU A 186 1.26 -13.27 -20.09
C LEU A 186 2.18 -12.37 -19.25
N ALA A 187 2.99 -12.96 -18.36
CA ALA A 187 3.83 -12.24 -17.44
C ALA A 187 5.04 -11.72 -18.20
N ASP A 188 5.20 -10.41 -18.17
CA ASP A 188 6.42 -9.76 -18.60
C ASP A 188 7.55 -10.00 -17.59
N GLY A 189 8.78 -9.70 -18.00
CA GLY A 189 9.94 -9.77 -17.10
C GLY A 189 9.78 -8.88 -15.86
N PHE A 190 8.88 -7.89 -15.88
CA PHE A 190 8.58 -7.02 -14.75
C PHE A 190 7.88 -7.76 -13.62
N SER A 191 6.79 -8.49 -13.91
CA SER A 191 6.05 -9.28 -12.91
C SER A 191 6.95 -10.27 -12.17
N GLU A 192 7.73 -11.04 -12.93
CA GLU A 192 8.68 -12.02 -12.37
C GLU A 192 9.80 -11.37 -11.57
N ARG A 193 10.31 -10.23 -12.03
CA ARG A 193 11.33 -9.46 -11.30
C ARG A 193 10.82 -9.01 -9.95
N ILE A 194 9.58 -8.49 -9.87
CA ILE A 194 8.98 -8.06 -8.60
C ILE A 194 8.79 -9.26 -7.68
N ARG A 195 8.17 -10.36 -8.15
CA ARG A 195 7.98 -11.57 -7.33
C ARG A 195 9.29 -12.10 -6.77
N ARG A 196 10.33 -12.24 -7.61
CA ARG A 196 11.66 -12.68 -7.19
C ARG A 196 12.27 -11.73 -6.18
N ALA A 197 12.21 -10.42 -6.42
CA ALA A 197 12.73 -9.44 -5.47
C ALA A 197 12.09 -9.57 -4.08
N VAL A 198 10.78 -9.83 -4.01
CA VAL A 198 10.10 -10.03 -2.72
C VAL A 198 10.43 -11.38 -2.10
N LEU A 199 10.44 -12.46 -2.88
CA LEU A 199 10.75 -13.81 -2.38
C LEU A 199 12.19 -13.93 -1.87
N ASP A 200 13.14 -13.34 -2.60
CA ASP A 200 14.56 -13.37 -2.29
C ASP A 200 14.96 -12.28 -1.29
N ARG A 201 14.01 -11.42 -0.89
CA ARG A 201 14.23 -10.26 0.01
C ARG A 201 15.32 -9.32 -0.53
N THR A 202 15.28 -9.05 -1.83
CA THR A 202 16.19 -8.16 -2.55
C THR A 202 15.46 -6.95 -3.15
N GLY A 203 16.15 -6.21 -4.03
CA GLY A 203 15.58 -5.09 -4.78
C GLY A 203 15.62 -3.76 -4.05
N GLY A 204 14.87 -2.80 -4.57
CA GLY A 204 14.78 -1.44 -4.06
C GLY A 204 13.98 -0.55 -4.98
N TRP A 205 13.66 0.65 -4.52
CA TRP A 205 12.88 1.63 -5.28
C TRP A 205 13.58 2.02 -6.59
N ARG A 206 12.78 2.05 -7.66
CA ARG A 206 13.17 2.44 -9.01
C ARG A 206 12.27 3.57 -9.50
N ASP A 207 12.82 4.39 -10.37
CA ASP A 207 12.15 5.53 -11.02
C ASP A 207 12.05 5.32 -12.53
N GLY A 208 11.78 4.07 -12.91
CA GLY A 208 11.80 3.58 -14.28
C GLY A 208 12.46 2.20 -14.35
N PRO A 209 12.48 1.55 -15.53
CA PRO A 209 12.97 0.18 -15.67
C PRO A 209 14.39 -0.04 -15.10
N ASP A 210 15.30 0.86 -15.46
CA ASP A 210 16.73 0.76 -15.11
C ASP A 210 17.24 1.95 -14.29
N LEU A 211 16.32 2.79 -13.81
CA LEU A 211 16.66 3.98 -13.06
C LEU A 211 16.49 3.71 -11.56
N PRO A 212 17.56 3.73 -10.76
CA PRO A 212 17.40 3.75 -9.31
C PRO A 212 16.67 5.03 -8.90
N TRP A 213 16.08 5.01 -7.71
CA TRP A 213 15.51 6.23 -7.18
C TRP A 213 16.52 7.38 -7.11
N PRO A 214 16.09 8.60 -7.49
CA PRO A 214 16.95 9.77 -7.45
C PRO A 214 17.35 10.11 -6.01
N PRO A 215 18.42 10.90 -5.81
CA PRO A 215 18.76 11.43 -4.50
C PRO A 215 17.60 12.11 -3.79
N PRO A 216 17.61 12.15 -2.44
CA PRO A 216 16.76 13.06 -1.71
C PRO A 216 16.87 14.47 -2.31
N GLY A 217 15.74 15.14 -2.44
CA GLY A 217 15.72 16.54 -2.85
C GLY A 217 16.37 17.46 -1.80
N PRO A 218 16.68 18.73 -2.13
CA PRO A 218 17.37 19.65 -1.22
C PRO A 218 16.63 19.92 0.10
N SER A 219 15.31 19.74 0.11
CA SER A 219 14.44 19.94 1.27
C SER A 219 14.04 18.62 1.95
N GLU A 220 14.51 17.49 1.46
CA GLU A 220 14.20 16.17 2.02
C GLU A 220 15.28 15.73 3.01
N PRO A 221 14.90 15.00 4.08
CA PRO A 221 15.89 14.33 4.91
C PRO A 221 16.77 13.43 4.04
N ASP A 222 18.08 13.43 4.28
CA ASP A 222 18.98 12.49 3.60
C ASP A 222 18.68 11.07 4.08
N TRP A 223 17.74 10.45 3.40
CA TRP A 223 17.31 9.12 3.73
C TRP A 223 18.45 8.14 3.51
N ARG A 224 19.33 8.32 2.51
CA ARG A 224 20.43 7.37 2.22
C ARG A 224 21.37 7.13 3.40
N ALA A 225 21.50 8.11 4.30
CA ALA A 225 22.34 8.05 5.50
C ALA A 225 21.58 7.59 6.77
N ALA A 226 20.26 7.51 6.73
CA ALA A 226 19.46 7.11 7.87
C ALA A 226 19.56 5.59 8.10
N PRO A 227 19.99 5.12 9.29
CA PRO A 227 19.89 3.71 9.65
C PRO A 227 18.43 3.26 9.45
N GLY A 228 18.22 2.08 8.85
CA GLY A 228 16.91 1.47 8.72
C GLY A 228 16.27 1.30 10.09
N THR A 229 15.54 2.31 10.56
CA THR A 229 14.91 2.27 11.88
C THR A 229 13.65 1.44 11.77
N THR A 230 13.62 0.35 12.54
CA THR A 230 12.46 -0.50 12.70
C THR A 230 11.44 0.24 13.56
N GLY A 231 10.53 1.00 12.94
CA GLY A 231 9.45 1.67 13.66
C GLY A 231 8.42 0.68 14.20
N ALA A 232 7.82 1.03 15.35
CA ALA A 232 6.80 0.25 16.03
C ALA A 232 5.55 0.02 15.15
N LEU A 233 4.96 -1.17 15.25
CA LEU A 233 3.61 -1.46 14.74
C LEU A 233 2.57 -0.68 15.56
N LEU A 234 1.93 0.33 14.95
CA LEU A 234 0.71 0.91 15.54
C LEU A 234 -0.46 -0.06 15.33
N ARG A 235 -0.82 -0.79 16.38
CA ARG A 235 -2.13 -1.44 16.50
C ARG A 235 -3.15 -0.39 16.94
N TYR A 236 -3.95 0.13 16.01
CA TYR A 236 -5.19 0.81 16.36
C TYR A 236 -6.31 -0.21 16.28
N ALA A 237 -7.05 -0.41 17.37
CA ALA A 237 -8.21 -1.28 17.44
C ALA A 237 -9.38 -0.43 17.93
N ALA A 238 -10.24 0.01 17.02
CA ALA A 238 -11.54 0.56 17.39
C ALA A 238 -12.49 -0.61 17.67
N ARG A 239 -12.70 -0.88 18.96
CA ARG A 239 -13.54 -1.96 19.54
C ARG A 239 -14.79 -2.29 18.71
N HIS A 240 -14.81 -3.46 18.07
CA HIS A 240 -16.05 -4.09 17.57
C HIS A 240 -16.73 -4.99 18.63
N ASN A 241 -16.11 -5.22 19.78
CA ASN A 241 -16.66 -6.12 20.81
C ASN A 241 -17.68 -5.50 21.79
N ALA A 242 -18.07 -4.23 21.62
CA ALA A 242 -19.11 -3.61 22.44
C ALA A 242 -20.53 -3.73 21.84
N LEU A 243 -20.65 -4.18 20.57
CA LEU A 243 -21.93 -4.26 19.85
C LEU A 243 -22.43 -5.69 19.60
N LEU A 244 -21.61 -6.71 19.90
CA LEU A 244 -22.07 -8.09 20.00
C LEU A 244 -22.18 -8.41 21.49
N GLY A 245 -23.41 -8.28 22.01
CA GLY A 245 -23.76 -8.52 23.39
C GLY A 245 -23.13 -9.80 23.93
N GLY A 246 -22.63 -9.71 25.17
CA GLY A 246 -21.91 -10.77 25.84
C GLY A 246 -22.52 -12.15 25.63
N ARG A 247 -21.71 -13.02 25.04
CA ARG A 247 -21.76 -14.49 25.16
C ARG A 247 -20.42 -15.03 24.67
N THR A 248 -19.50 -15.19 25.60
CA THR A 248 -18.44 -16.22 25.55
C THR A 248 -19.10 -17.61 25.77
N PRO A 249 -18.45 -18.71 25.35
CA PRO A 249 -19.08 -19.97 24.92
C PRO A 249 -20.09 -20.60 25.88
#